data_AF-A0AAV4JFI3-F1
#
_entry.id   AF-A0AAV4JFI3-F1
#
_cell.length_a   1.000
_cell.length_b   1.000
_cell.length_c   1.000
_cell.angle_alpha   90.00
_cell.angle_beta   90.00
_cell.angle_gamma   90.00
#
_symmetry.space_group_name_H-M   'P 1'
#
loop_
_entity.id
_entity.type
_entity.pdbx_description
1 polymer ?
#
loop_
_entity_poly.entity_id
_entity_poly.type
_entity_poly.pdbx_seq_one_letter_code
_entity_poly.pdbx_strand_id
1 'polypeptide(L)'
;MVHTWVFSAFAEIIDNANDPDVQATALKIDVEDIDNKPCLVFENNGAGMDREILHNMLSYGFCEKQARGTHQPIGRYGVGFKSGSMRIGTEALKYCGIHFLKPRMNIFIRGQKVKREDISKSLAYVYKDRYNPSWTERPIKITFGFDCGKDKSDDYGMMIYNRNRLIKAFERVGYQKKGDGKGKGVIGIAEADFLLPIHDKQNFQRDEKFKYEARRLRVIK
;
A
#
# COMPACT_ATOMS: atom_id res chain seq x y z
N MET A 1 11.46 -5.30 -2.59
CA MET A 1 10.06 -5.16 -3.03
C MET A 1 9.25 -4.95 -1.76
N VAL A 2 8.83 -3.72 -1.51
CA VAL A 2 8.14 -3.34 -0.26
C VAL A 2 6.64 -3.54 -0.49
N HIS A 3 5.99 -4.27 0.42
CA HIS A 3 4.58 -4.63 0.44
C HIS A 3 3.63 -3.59 -0.20
N THR A 4 2.99 -3.89 -1.32
CA THR A 4 2.01 -2.99 -1.96
C THR A 4 0.59 -3.16 -1.42
N TRP A 5 0.32 -4.24 -0.68
CA TRP A 5 -1.03 -4.64 -0.24
C TRP A 5 -1.05 -5.00 1.26
N VAL A 6 -2.06 -4.58 2.01
CA VAL A 6 -2.13 -4.88 3.46
C VAL A 6 -2.12 -6.40 3.74
N PHE A 7 -2.72 -7.20 2.86
CA PHE A 7 -2.67 -8.66 2.96
C PHE A 7 -1.26 -9.24 2.82
N SER A 8 -0.35 -8.56 2.12
CA SER A 8 1.06 -8.98 2.10
C SER A 8 1.76 -8.76 3.44
N ALA A 9 1.28 -7.82 4.25
CA ALA A 9 1.75 -7.66 5.63
C ALA A 9 1.18 -8.74 6.56
N PHE A 10 -0.07 -9.17 6.34
CA PHE A 10 -0.63 -10.35 7.02
C PHE A 10 0.12 -11.63 6.63
N ALA A 11 0.46 -11.79 5.35
CA ALA A 11 1.22 -12.94 4.85
C ALA A 11 2.57 -13.09 5.57
N GLU A 12 3.33 -12.00 5.75
CA GLU A 12 4.59 -12.06 6.51
C GLU A 12 4.41 -12.55 7.96
N ILE A 13 3.29 -12.22 8.61
CA ILE A 13 3.02 -12.69 9.97
C ILE A 13 2.62 -14.17 9.95
N ILE A 14 1.82 -14.60 8.96
CA ILE A 14 1.40 -15.99 8.76
C ILE A 14 2.61 -16.88 8.45
N ASP A 15 3.49 -16.45 7.54
CA ASP A 15 4.69 -17.16 7.13
C ASP A 15 5.61 -17.39 8.33
N ASN A 16 5.76 -16.40 9.20
CA ASN A 16 6.53 -16.54 10.43
C ASN A 16 5.96 -17.58 11.40
N ALA A 17 4.63 -17.70 11.51
CA ALA A 17 4.00 -18.72 12.36
C ALA A 17 4.15 -20.13 11.77
N ASN A 18 4.08 -20.26 10.44
CA ASN A 18 4.20 -21.53 9.74
C ASN A 18 5.63 -22.07 9.66
N ASP A 19 6.64 -21.18 9.70
CA ASP A 19 8.04 -21.57 9.49
C ASP A 19 8.52 -22.68 10.43
N PRO A 20 9.45 -23.55 9.98
CA PRO A 20 9.85 -24.78 10.65
C PRO A 20 10.56 -24.59 11.99
N ASP A 21 10.99 -23.40 12.35
CA ASP A 21 11.47 -23.06 13.69
C ASP A 21 10.32 -22.80 14.67
N VAL A 22 9.19 -22.28 14.18
CA VAL A 22 7.99 -21.97 14.98
C VAL A 22 6.98 -23.12 14.98
N GLN A 23 6.71 -23.74 13.83
CA GLN A 23 5.82 -24.90 13.66
C GLN A 23 4.44 -24.72 14.31
N ALA A 24 3.84 -23.53 14.23
CA ALA A 24 2.50 -23.32 14.73
C ALA A 24 1.50 -24.18 13.93
N THR A 25 0.60 -24.86 14.63
CA THR A 25 -0.51 -25.59 14.00
C THR A 25 -1.78 -24.75 13.91
N ALA A 26 -1.82 -23.63 14.62
CA ALA A 26 -2.88 -22.64 14.56
C ALA A 26 -2.30 -21.22 14.76
N LEU A 27 -2.86 -20.26 14.01
CA LEU A 27 -2.67 -18.83 14.19
C LEU A 27 -4.05 -18.17 14.28
N LYS A 28 -4.39 -17.64 15.46
CA LYS A 28 -5.57 -16.82 15.70
C LYS A 28 -5.25 -15.37 15.37
N ILE A 29 -6.12 -14.75 14.59
CA ILE A 29 -6.05 -13.32 14.25
C ILE A 29 -7.36 -12.70 14.70
N ASP A 30 -7.32 -11.83 15.69
CA ASP A 30 -8.51 -11.29 16.34
C ASP A 30 -8.36 -9.80 16.64
N VAL A 31 -9.44 -9.16 17.06
CA VAL A 31 -9.43 -7.81 17.62
C VAL A 31 -9.83 -7.89 19.08
N GLU A 32 -8.90 -7.55 19.98
CA GLU A 32 -9.10 -7.61 21.43
C GLU A 32 -8.98 -6.21 22.05
N ASP A 33 -9.76 -5.93 23.09
CA ASP A 33 -9.62 -4.70 23.86
C ASP A 33 -8.54 -4.86 24.94
N ILE A 34 -7.42 -4.15 24.78
CA ILE A 34 -6.31 -4.11 25.75
C ILE A 34 -6.20 -2.68 26.27
N ASP A 35 -6.36 -2.48 27.57
CA ASP A 35 -6.37 -1.16 28.23
C ASP A 35 -7.36 -0.16 27.59
N ASN A 36 -8.60 -0.62 27.34
CA ASN A 36 -9.65 0.13 26.64
C ASN A 36 -9.26 0.58 25.22
N LYS A 37 -8.36 -0.15 24.56
CA LYS A 37 -7.97 0.09 23.17
C LYS A 37 -8.14 -1.19 22.36
N PRO A 38 -8.91 -1.17 21.26
CA PRO A 38 -8.98 -2.31 20.37
C PRO A 38 -7.63 -2.49 19.68
N CYS A 39 -7.11 -3.72 19.71
CA CYS A 39 -5.79 -4.12 19.23
C CYS A 39 -5.96 -5.32 18.29
N LEU A 40 -5.32 -5.26 17.13
CA LEU A 40 -5.22 -6.44 16.27
C LEU A 40 -4.18 -7.39 16.90
N VAL A 41 -4.63 -8.56 17.31
CA VAL A 41 -3.83 -9.57 18.00
C VAL A 41 -3.56 -10.72 17.05
N PHE A 42 -2.30 -11.17 17.03
CA PHE A 42 -1.85 -12.36 16.33
C PHE A 42 -1.30 -13.33 17.37
N GLU A 43 -1.97 -14.44 17.57
CA GLU A 43 -1.59 -15.45 18.56
C GLU A 43 -1.41 -16.80 17.88
N ASN A 44 -0.26 -17.43 18.06
CA ASN A 44 0.01 -18.75 17.53
C ASN A 44 0.44 -19.70 18.65
N ASN A 45 0.25 -20.99 18.42
CA ASN A 45 0.61 -22.06 19.35
C ASN A 45 1.95 -22.73 19.00
N GLY A 46 2.84 -22.02 18.30
CA GLY A 46 4.16 -22.52 17.92
C GLY A 46 5.14 -22.59 19.10
N ALA A 47 6.40 -22.88 18.77
CA ALA A 47 7.49 -23.10 19.73
C ALA A 47 7.79 -21.87 20.64
N GLY A 48 7.32 -20.68 20.27
CA GLY A 48 7.61 -19.44 20.98
C GLY A 48 9.05 -18.97 20.76
N MET A 49 9.48 -18.01 21.58
CA MET A 49 10.83 -17.42 21.53
C MET A 49 11.34 -17.19 22.94
N ASP A 50 12.62 -17.44 23.15
CA ASP A 50 13.31 -16.94 24.34
C ASP A 50 13.67 -15.44 24.17
N ARG A 51 14.30 -14.87 25.19
CA ARG A 51 14.68 -13.45 25.21
C ARG A 51 15.65 -13.07 24.10
N GLU A 52 16.59 -13.94 23.77
CA GLU A 52 17.62 -13.69 22.77
C GLU A 52 17.03 -13.74 21.35
N ILE A 53 16.22 -14.76 21.07
CA ILE A 53 15.50 -14.89 19.80
C ILE A 53 14.53 -13.72 19.60
N LEU A 54 13.80 -13.31 20.65
CA LEU A 54 12.93 -12.14 20.60
C LEU A 54 13.71 -10.85 20.30
N HIS A 55 14.87 -10.65 20.94
CA HIS A 55 15.72 -9.51 20.68
C HIS A 55 16.22 -9.49 19.21
N ASN A 56 16.62 -10.65 18.70
CA ASN A 56 17.04 -10.81 17.30
C ASN A 56 15.87 -10.59 16.33
N MET A 57 14.67 -11.06 16.67
CA MET A 57 13.44 -10.81 15.93
C MET A 57 13.09 -9.32 15.87
N LEU A 58 13.41 -8.52 16.88
CA LEU A 58 13.19 -7.07 16.87
C LEU A 58 14.33 -6.31 16.14
N SER A 59 15.50 -6.92 16.00
CA SER A 59 16.68 -6.33 15.36
C SER A 59 16.68 -6.52 13.83
N TYR A 60 17.33 -5.64 13.07
CA TYR A 60 17.44 -5.77 11.61
C TYR A 60 18.57 -6.73 11.21
N GLY A 61 18.33 -7.57 10.19
CA GLY A 61 19.37 -8.41 9.57
C GLY A 61 19.64 -9.76 10.22
N PHE A 62 18.95 -10.08 11.33
CA PHE A 62 19.07 -11.38 12.00
C PHE A 62 18.00 -12.35 11.49
N CYS A 63 18.42 -13.49 10.96
CA CYS A 63 17.56 -14.57 10.48
C CYS A 63 18.31 -15.90 10.53
N GLU A 64 17.99 -16.75 11.51
CA GLU A 64 18.65 -18.05 11.72
C GLU A 64 17.68 -19.22 11.53
N LYS A 65 16.70 -19.06 10.63
CA LYS A 65 15.70 -20.10 10.38
C LYS A 65 16.35 -21.35 9.78
N GLN A 66 16.06 -22.52 10.36
CA GLN A 66 16.60 -23.80 9.93
C GLN A 66 15.50 -24.68 9.34
N ALA A 67 15.82 -25.40 8.28
CA ALA A 67 14.91 -26.39 7.71
C ALA A 67 14.73 -27.59 8.65
N ARG A 68 13.52 -28.16 8.68
CA ARG A 68 13.21 -29.38 9.45
C ARG A 68 12.63 -30.45 8.53
N GLY A 69 13.41 -31.49 8.26
CA GLY A 69 13.05 -32.53 7.31
C GLY A 69 12.83 -31.95 5.90
N THR A 70 11.63 -32.12 5.35
CA THR A 70 11.25 -31.54 4.05
C THR A 70 10.69 -30.12 4.15
N HIS A 71 10.40 -29.61 5.36
CA HIS A 71 9.83 -28.28 5.55
C HIS A 71 10.94 -27.21 5.55
N GLN A 72 10.93 -26.36 4.52
CA GLN A 72 11.86 -25.25 4.33
C GLN A 72 11.29 -23.93 4.87
N PRO A 73 12.09 -23.06 5.50
CA PRO A 73 11.63 -21.76 5.95
C PRO A 73 11.39 -20.79 4.77
N ILE A 74 10.30 -20.05 4.88
CA ILE A 74 9.88 -18.95 4.01
C ILE A 74 10.66 -17.68 4.38
N GLY A 75 10.75 -17.37 5.69
CA GLY A 75 11.49 -16.22 6.20
C GLY A 75 13.00 -16.35 5.98
N ARG A 76 13.59 -15.45 5.19
CA ARG A 76 15.04 -15.48 4.87
C ARG A 76 15.81 -14.22 5.22
N TYR A 77 15.11 -13.09 5.35
CA TYR A 77 15.74 -11.78 5.38
C TYR A 77 15.72 -11.12 6.77
N GLY A 78 14.97 -11.68 7.72
CA GLY A 78 14.87 -11.11 9.06
C GLY A 78 14.18 -9.74 9.10
N VAL A 79 13.28 -9.43 8.14
CA VAL A 79 12.58 -8.13 8.06
C VAL A 79 11.06 -8.27 8.14
N GLY A 80 10.50 -9.43 7.77
CA GLY A 80 9.06 -9.65 7.58
C GLY A 80 8.15 -9.17 8.71
N PHE A 81 8.49 -9.51 9.96
CA PHE A 81 7.74 -9.03 11.12
C PHE A 81 7.74 -7.51 11.27
N LYS A 82 8.92 -6.88 11.11
CA LYS A 82 9.09 -5.43 11.23
C LYS A 82 8.34 -4.70 10.13
N SER A 83 8.51 -5.13 8.88
CA SER A 83 7.82 -4.54 7.74
C SER A 83 6.32 -4.76 7.81
N GLY A 84 5.86 -5.98 8.14
CA GLY A 84 4.45 -6.33 8.23
C GLY A 84 3.71 -5.56 9.32
N SER A 85 4.22 -5.57 10.55
CA SER A 85 3.61 -4.86 11.69
C SER A 85 3.55 -3.35 11.49
N MET A 86 4.64 -2.72 11.02
CA MET A 86 4.66 -1.30 10.70
C MET A 86 3.68 -0.93 9.58
N ARG A 87 3.56 -1.80 8.56
CA ARG A 87 2.63 -1.60 7.43
C ARG A 87 1.18 -1.60 7.93
N ILE A 88 0.79 -2.58 8.75
CA ILE A 88 -0.56 -2.68 9.28
C ILE A 88 -0.92 -1.44 10.11
N GLY A 89 -0.01 -0.95 10.95
CA GLY A 89 -0.25 0.23 11.78
C GLY A 89 -0.25 1.56 11.01
N THR A 90 0.82 1.83 10.26
CA THR A 90 1.06 3.18 9.69
C THR A 90 0.41 3.35 8.32
N GLU A 91 0.46 2.34 7.47
CA GLU A 91 -0.02 2.46 6.09
C GLU A 91 -1.54 2.35 6.00
N ALA A 92 -2.20 1.66 6.94
CA ALA A 92 -3.66 1.69 7.03
C ALA A 92 -4.18 3.10 7.29
N LEU A 93 -3.56 3.86 8.21
CA LEU A 93 -3.91 5.25 8.49
C LEU A 93 -3.68 6.15 7.28
N LYS A 94 -2.51 6.06 6.65
CA LYS A 94 -2.19 6.81 5.42
C LYS A 94 -3.17 6.47 4.30
N TYR A 95 -3.40 5.18 4.03
CA TYR A 95 -4.30 4.71 2.98
C TYR A 95 -5.72 5.22 3.22
N CYS A 96 -6.24 5.13 4.44
CA CYS A 96 -7.55 5.68 4.79
C CYS A 96 -7.62 7.21 4.60
N GLY A 97 -6.52 7.93 4.87
CA GLY A 97 -6.43 9.38 4.65
C GLY A 97 -6.59 9.81 3.20
N ILE A 98 -6.11 8.98 2.25
CA ILE A 98 -6.14 9.24 0.80
C ILE A 98 -7.18 8.41 0.04
N HIS A 99 -7.91 7.51 0.71
CA HIS A 99 -8.81 6.55 0.06
C HIS A 99 -9.91 7.24 -0.76
N PHE A 100 -10.32 8.43 -0.32
CA PHE A 100 -11.28 9.26 -1.03
C PHE A 100 -10.64 10.56 -1.50
N LEU A 101 -10.82 10.90 -2.78
CA LEU A 101 -10.29 12.14 -3.35
C LEU A 101 -10.90 13.38 -2.65
N LYS A 102 -12.19 13.30 -2.35
CA LYS A 102 -13.00 14.29 -1.62
C LYS A 102 -13.65 13.57 -0.43
N PRO A 103 -12.96 13.48 0.71
CA PRO A 103 -13.47 12.79 1.88
C PRO A 103 -14.67 13.54 2.46
N ARG A 104 -15.83 12.86 2.57
CA ARG A 104 -17.07 13.38 3.16
C ARG A 104 -17.40 12.78 4.54
N MET A 105 -16.75 11.67 4.86
CA MET A 105 -16.95 10.91 6.09
C MET A 105 -15.70 11.05 6.96
N ASN A 106 -15.90 11.17 8.28
CA ASN A 106 -14.79 11.03 9.23
C ASN A 106 -14.49 9.53 9.39
N ILE A 107 -13.23 9.15 9.21
CA ILE A 107 -12.77 7.79 9.50
C ILE A 107 -12.09 7.82 10.85
N PHE A 108 -12.48 6.90 11.72
CA PHE A 108 -11.83 6.68 13.01
C PHE A 108 -11.26 5.26 13.00
N ILE A 109 -9.99 5.13 13.36
CA ILE A 109 -9.34 3.84 13.58
C ILE A 109 -8.90 3.85 15.04
N ARG A 110 -9.47 2.93 15.85
CA ARG A 110 -9.19 2.84 17.30
C ARG A 110 -9.52 4.13 18.07
N GLY A 111 -10.65 4.78 17.74
CA GLY A 111 -11.06 6.07 18.33
C GLY A 111 -10.22 7.27 17.90
N GLN A 112 -9.08 7.06 17.23
CA GLN A 112 -8.27 8.13 16.66
C GLN A 112 -8.82 8.53 15.30
N LYS A 113 -9.11 9.82 15.15
CA LYS A 113 -9.56 10.39 13.89
C LYS A 113 -8.42 10.34 12.88
N VAL A 114 -8.62 9.64 11.77
CA VAL A 114 -7.66 9.61 10.65
C VAL A 114 -7.55 11.01 10.07
N LYS A 115 -6.31 11.51 9.93
CA LYS A 115 -6.06 12.78 9.26
C LYS A 115 -6.45 12.63 7.79
N ARG A 116 -7.53 13.31 7.40
CA ARG A 116 -7.96 13.40 6.01
C ARG A 116 -6.96 14.21 5.19
N GLU A 117 -6.63 13.72 4.01
CA GLU A 117 -5.78 14.45 3.08
C GLU A 117 -6.51 14.63 1.76
N ASP A 118 -6.87 15.88 1.47
CA ASP A 118 -7.25 16.25 0.10
C ASP A 118 -5.95 16.39 -0.68
N ILE A 119 -5.49 15.28 -1.25
CA ILE A 119 -4.16 15.22 -1.86
C ILE A 119 -4.02 16.21 -3.02
N SER A 120 -5.13 16.60 -3.67
CA SER A 120 -5.09 17.66 -4.70
C SER A 120 -4.70 19.04 -4.17
N LYS A 121 -4.82 19.26 -2.86
CA LYS A 121 -4.49 20.50 -2.16
C LYS A 121 -3.19 20.42 -1.36
N SER A 122 -2.65 19.23 -1.12
CA SER A 122 -1.38 19.05 -0.41
C SER A 122 -0.16 19.05 -1.33
N LEU A 123 -0.35 19.18 -2.65
CA LEU A 123 0.75 19.26 -3.62
C LEU A 123 1.32 20.68 -3.76
N ALA A 124 2.63 20.78 -3.90
CA ALA A 124 3.36 21.97 -4.32
C ALA A 124 3.50 22.02 -5.85
N TYR A 125 3.71 23.23 -6.38
CA TYR A 125 3.94 23.47 -7.83
C TYR A 125 2.89 22.79 -8.72
N VAL A 126 1.62 23.02 -8.38
CA VAL A 126 0.49 22.33 -9.02
C VAL A 126 0.36 22.72 -10.49
N TYR A 127 0.33 21.72 -11.36
CA TYR A 127 0.01 21.85 -12.78
C TYR A 127 -1.27 21.06 -13.09
N LYS A 128 -2.21 21.66 -13.81
CA LYS A 128 -3.48 21.03 -14.16
C LYS A 128 -3.54 20.79 -15.66
N ASP A 129 -3.82 19.56 -16.03
CA ASP A 129 -3.96 19.11 -17.40
C ASP A 129 -5.37 18.53 -17.65
N ARG A 130 -5.74 18.41 -18.91
CA ARG A 130 -7.00 17.78 -19.34
C ARG A 130 -6.71 16.77 -20.42
N TYR A 131 -7.06 15.53 -20.15
CA TYR A 131 -7.04 14.48 -21.15
C TYR A 131 -8.44 14.33 -21.77
N ASN A 132 -8.55 14.49 -23.08
CA ASN A 132 -9.83 14.46 -23.80
C ASN A 132 -9.86 13.31 -24.83
N PRO A 133 -10.10 12.06 -24.39
CA PRO A 133 -10.26 10.94 -25.32
C PRO A 133 -11.55 11.11 -26.13
N SER A 134 -11.50 10.74 -27.42
CA SER A 134 -12.59 11.00 -28.37
C SER A 134 -13.91 10.28 -28.06
N TRP A 135 -13.89 9.27 -27.19
CA TRP A 135 -15.06 8.46 -26.81
C TRP A 135 -15.61 8.81 -25.42
N THR A 136 -15.13 9.88 -24.78
CA THR A 136 -15.71 10.38 -23.53
C THR A 136 -16.40 11.71 -23.77
N GLU A 137 -17.60 11.88 -23.21
CA GLU A 137 -18.32 13.16 -23.27
C GLU A 137 -17.65 14.26 -22.42
N ARG A 138 -16.80 13.87 -21.46
CA ARG A 138 -16.18 14.80 -20.51
C ARG A 138 -14.67 14.58 -20.44
N PRO A 139 -13.87 15.66 -20.51
CA PRO A 139 -12.43 15.56 -20.36
C PRO A 139 -12.06 15.16 -18.93
N ILE A 140 -11.04 14.32 -18.83
CA ILE A 140 -10.48 13.82 -17.58
C ILE A 140 -9.50 14.86 -17.06
N LYS A 141 -9.79 15.38 -15.87
CA LYS A 141 -8.91 16.35 -15.22
C LYS A 141 -7.76 15.60 -14.56
N ILE A 142 -6.54 16.00 -14.88
CA ILE A 142 -5.33 15.46 -14.26
C ILE A 142 -4.65 16.61 -13.51
N THR A 143 -4.29 16.38 -12.25
CA THR A 143 -3.56 17.35 -11.43
C THR A 143 -2.22 16.77 -11.08
N PHE A 144 -1.15 17.44 -11.48
CA PHE A 144 0.22 17.11 -11.12
C PHE A 144 0.75 18.06 -10.07
N GLY A 145 1.73 17.62 -9.31
CA GLY A 145 2.50 18.45 -8.41
C GLY A 145 3.54 17.61 -7.68
N PHE A 146 4.25 18.26 -6.77
CA PHE A 146 5.23 17.62 -5.90
C PHE A 146 4.65 17.45 -4.50
N ASP A 147 4.95 16.33 -3.86
CA ASP A 147 4.64 16.19 -2.44
C ASP A 147 5.41 17.26 -1.64
N CYS A 148 4.71 17.95 -0.74
CA CYS A 148 5.29 18.96 0.16
C CYS A 148 6.01 18.33 1.36
N GLY A 149 5.91 17.00 1.53
CA GLY A 149 6.56 16.25 2.60
C GLY A 149 8.09 16.42 2.60
N LYS A 150 8.66 16.61 3.80
CA LYS A 150 10.11 16.78 4.00
C LYS A 150 10.93 15.52 3.73
N ASP A 151 10.28 14.37 3.55
CA ASP A 151 10.96 13.11 3.31
C ASP A 151 10.91 12.74 1.83
N LYS A 152 12.06 12.29 1.33
CA LYS A 152 12.24 11.64 0.02
C LYS A 152 11.52 10.29 -0.01
N SER A 153 10.22 10.27 0.28
CA SER A 153 9.41 9.06 0.23
C SER A 153 9.43 8.51 -1.20
N ASP A 154 9.41 7.20 -1.34
CA ASP A 154 9.23 6.55 -2.63
C ASP A 154 7.74 6.57 -3.07
N ASP A 155 6.91 7.37 -2.38
CA ASP A 155 5.46 7.44 -2.55
C ASP A 155 5.08 8.54 -3.59
N TYR A 156 5.51 8.35 -4.83
CA TYR A 156 5.19 9.25 -5.96
C TYR A 156 4.51 8.53 -7.14
N GLY A 157 4.10 9.25 -8.17
CA GLY A 157 3.44 8.68 -9.35
C GLY A 157 1.93 8.88 -9.37
N MET A 158 1.23 8.09 -10.19
CA MET A 158 -0.18 8.32 -10.46
C MET A 158 -1.08 7.72 -9.39
N MET A 159 -1.95 8.56 -8.85
CA MET A 159 -3.13 8.22 -8.07
C MET A 159 -4.35 8.26 -8.99
N ILE A 160 -5.02 7.12 -9.13
CA ILE A 160 -6.16 6.96 -10.02
C ILE A 160 -7.38 6.62 -9.17
N TYR A 161 -8.34 7.53 -9.19
CA TYR A 161 -9.63 7.42 -8.52
C TYR A 161 -10.72 7.02 -9.51
N ASN A 162 -11.80 6.43 -9.01
CA ASN A 162 -13.03 6.16 -9.73
C ASN A 162 -14.18 6.46 -8.78
N ARG A 163 -15.06 7.40 -9.16
CA ARG A 163 -16.20 7.89 -8.40
C ARG A 163 -15.79 8.23 -6.97
N ASN A 164 -14.83 9.12 -6.83
CA ASN A 164 -14.23 9.53 -5.55
C ASN A 164 -13.40 8.46 -4.82
N ARG A 165 -13.35 7.19 -5.25
CA ARG A 165 -12.64 6.10 -4.54
C ARG A 165 -11.29 5.79 -5.20
N LEU A 166 -10.24 5.68 -4.42
CA LEU A 166 -8.91 5.29 -4.89
C LEU A 166 -8.94 3.85 -5.44
N ILE A 167 -8.46 3.66 -6.66
CA ILE A 167 -8.30 2.33 -7.29
C ILE A 167 -6.83 1.94 -7.34
N LYS A 168 -5.96 2.87 -7.77
CA LYS A 168 -4.51 2.66 -7.83
C LYS A 168 -3.79 3.85 -7.20
N ALA A 169 -2.80 3.56 -6.36
CA ALA A 169 -1.94 4.57 -5.74
C ALA A 169 -0.52 4.43 -6.27
N PHE A 170 0.17 5.56 -6.44
CA PHE A 170 1.61 5.63 -6.74
C PHE A 170 2.06 4.78 -7.94
N GLU A 171 1.20 4.64 -8.95
CA GLU A 171 1.52 3.90 -10.17
C GLU A 171 2.55 4.70 -10.97
N ARG A 172 3.76 4.16 -11.14
CA ARG A 172 4.80 4.78 -11.95
C ARG A 172 4.33 4.88 -13.40
N VAL A 173 4.51 6.03 -14.04
CA VAL A 173 4.18 6.25 -15.45
C VAL A 173 5.28 7.01 -16.19
N GLY A 174 5.30 6.91 -17.52
CA GLY A 174 6.25 7.67 -18.37
C GLY A 174 7.70 7.53 -17.94
N TYR A 175 8.39 8.66 -17.75
CA TYR A 175 9.79 8.72 -17.31
C TYR A 175 10.04 8.08 -15.94
N GLN A 176 9.05 8.02 -15.05
CA GLN A 176 9.20 7.40 -13.72
C GLN A 176 9.48 5.89 -13.79
N LYS A 177 9.17 5.24 -14.92
CA LYS A 177 9.48 3.81 -15.13
C LYS A 177 10.94 3.54 -15.53
N LYS A 178 11.69 4.57 -15.94
CA LYS A 178 13.02 4.41 -16.53
C LYS A 178 14.14 4.25 -15.49
N GLY A 179 13.88 4.60 -14.23
CA GLY A 179 14.85 4.45 -13.15
C GLY A 179 16.03 5.44 -13.18
N ASP A 180 16.02 6.41 -14.10
CA ASP A 180 17.05 7.45 -14.26
C ASP A 180 16.85 8.65 -13.29
N GLY A 181 15.94 8.52 -12.33
CA GLY A 181 15.58 9.56 -11.37
C GLY A 181 14.60 10.63 -11.91
N LYS A 182 14.30 10.63 -13.21
CA LYS A 182 13.37 11.62 -13.79
C LYS A 182 11.93 11.37 -13.35
N GLY A 183 11.25 12.45 -12.96
CA GLY A 183 9.89 12.40 -12.45
C GLY A 183 9.75 11.86 -11.02
N LYS A 184 10.87 11.62 -10.31
CA LYS A 184 10.84 11.29 -8.88
C LYS A 184 10.21 12.43 -8.08
N GLY A 185 9.31 12.09 -7.16
CA GLY A 185 8.59 13.05 -6.34
C GLY A 185 7.37 13.68 -7.01
N VAL A 186 7.14 13.45 -8.31
CA VAL A 186 5.95 13.94 -9.02
C VAL A 186 4.77 13.02 -8.71
N ILE A 187 3.71 13.58 -8.14
CA ILE A 187 2.41 12.92 -7.96
C ILE A 187 1.47 13.45 -9.03
N GLY A 188 0.74 12.55 -9.68
CA GLY A 188 -0.36 12.90 -10.58
C GLY A 188 -1.67 12.30 -10.08
N ILE A 189 -2.76 13.06 -10.12
CA ILE A 189 -4.06 12.67 -9.60
C ILE A 189 -5.04 12.72 -10.76
N ALA A 190 -5.74 11.62 -11.02
CA ALA A 190 -6.78 11.52 -12.05
C ALA A 190 -8.03 10.82 -11.52
N GLU A 191 -9.21 11.28 -11.93
CA GLU A 191 -10.49 10.62 -11.67
C GLU A 191 -10.99 10.00 -12.98
N ALA A 192 -10.88 8.66 -13.07
CA ALA A 192 -11.14 7.86 -14.26
C ALA A 192 -12.49 7.13 -14.17
N ASP A 193 -13.58 7.91 -14.11
CA ASP A 193 -14.95 7.39 -13.93
C ASP A 193 -15.48 6.55 -15.10
N PHE A 194 -14.84 6.69 -16.26
CA PHE A 194 -15.15 5.97 -17.49
C PHE A 194 -14.56 4.54 -17.51
N LEU A 195 -13.60 4.23 -16.63
CA LEU A 195 -13.06 2.88 -16.50
C LEU A 195 -13.89 2.07 -15.49
N LEU A 196 -14.07 0.79 -15.77
CA LEU A 196 -14.74 -0.13 -14.85
C LEU A 196 -13.70 -0.83 -13.97
N PRO A 197 -13.79 -0.73 -12.63
CA PRO A 197 -12.95 -1.51 -11.74
C PRO A 197 -13.19 -3.02 -11.89
N ILE A 198 -12.17 -3.83 -11.62
CA ILE A 198 -12.33 -5.29 -11.45
C ILE A 198 -13.00 -5.62 -10.10
N HIS A 199 -13.32 -6.89 -9.86
CA HIS A 199 -14.07 -7.34 -8.69
C HIS A 199 -13.51 -6.84 -7.34
N ASP A 200 -12.19 -6.89 -7.14
CA ASP A 200 -11.53 -6.44 -5.90
C ASP A 200 -11.36 -4.90 -5.80
N LYS A 201 -11.68 -4.17 -6.88
CA LYS A 201 -11.56 -2.71 -7.02
C LYS A 201 -10.14 -2.18 -6.73
N GLN A 202 -9.11 -2.97 -7.02
CA GLN A 202 -7.68 -2.61 -6.96
C GLN A 202 -7.06 -2.42 -8.36
N ASN A 203 -7.84 -2.69 -9.39
CA ASN A 203 -7.45 -2.47 -10.78
C ASN A 203 -8.67 -2.14 -11.64
N PHE A 204 -8.41 -1.81 -12.90
CA PHE A 204 -9.45 -1.66 -13.92
C PHE A 204 -9.48 -2.86 -14.85
N GLN A 205 -10.66 -3.15 -15.39
CA GLN A 205 -10.83 -4.17 -16.42
C GLN A 205 -9.92 -3.85 -17.60
N ARG A 206 -9.17 -4.86 -18.08
CA ARG A 206 -8.27 -4.73 -19.23
C ARG A 206 -9.01 -4.93 -20.54
N ASP A 207 -9.99 -4.08 -20.79
CA ASP A 207 -10.70 -4.02 -22.06
C ASP A 207 -9.86 -3.28 -23.12
N GLU A 208 -10.34 -3.24 -24.37
CA GLU A 208 -9.64 -2.52 -25.44
C GLU A 208 -9.46 -1.03 -25.14
N LYS A 209 -10.41 -0.43 -24.40
CA LYS A 209 -10.35 0.96 -23.94
C LYS A 209 -9.16 1.17 -23.00
N PHE A 210 -8.96 0.29 -22.03
CA PHE A 210 -7.79 0.33 -21.13
C PHE A 210 -6.46 0.16 -21.87
N LYS A 211 -6.40 -0.72 -22.89
CA LYS A 211 -5.17 -0.94 -23.67
C LYS A 211 -4.77 0.28 -24.51
N TYR A 212 -5.75 1.01 -25.06
CA TYR A 212 -5.51 2.27 -25.76
C TYR A 212 -5.02 3.37 -24.79
N GLU A 213 -5.62 3.42 -23.60
CA GLU A 213 -5.32 4.40 -22.55
C GLU A 213 -3.96 4.22 -21.87
N ALA A 214 -3.62 2.97 -21.51
CA ALA A 214 -2.34 2.64 -20.91
C ALA A 214 -1.15 2.95 -21.83
N ARG A 215 -1.38 3.14 -23.14
CA ARG A 215 -0.37 3.60 -24.10
C ARG A 215 -0.21 5.11 -24.12
N ARG A 216 -1.25 5.91 -23.85
CA ARG A 216 -1.20 7.39 -23.87
C ARG A 216 -0.91 8.04 -22.51
N LEU A 217 -1.32 7.42 -21.40
CA LEU A 217 -0.84 7.79 -20.06
C LEU A 217 0.67 7.52 -19.87
N ARG A 218 1.28 6.69 -20.73
CA ARG A 218 2.74 6.57 -20.86
C ARG A 218 3.41 7.76 -21.57
N VAL A 219 2.62 8.64 -22.21
CA VAL A 219 3.05 9.75 -23.07
C VAL A 219 2.83 11.10 -22.40
N ILE A 220 2.69 11.14 -21.06
CA ILE A 220 2.96 12.38 -20.33
C ILE A 220 4.47 12.62 -20.49
N LYS A 221 4.81 13.41 -21.51
CA LYS A 221 6.16 13.86 -21.87
C LYS A 221 6.64 14.90 -20.88
#